data_AF-A0A7Y1ZTL3-F1
#
_entry.id   AF-A0A7Y1ZTL3-F1
#
_cell.length_a   1.000
_cell.length_b   1.000
_cell.length_c   1.000
_cell.angle_alpha   90.00
_cell.angle_beta   90.00
_cell.angle_gamma   90.00
#
_symmetry.space_group_name_H-M   'P 1'
#
loop_
_entity.id
_entity.type
_entity.pdbx_description
1 polymer ?
#
loop_
_entity_poly.entity_id
_entity_poly.type
_entity_poly.pdbx_seq_one_letter_code
_entity_poly.pdbx_strand_id
1 'polypeptide(L)'
;MSSPKHVSADEERPLLTVAEAAQMLRIGRSLAYQLARDYLRTGGSDGIPVLRLGRSSLRVPRWALMELVTTGRVVRLRDAEAPVEGASFAR
;
A
#
# COMPACT_ATOMS: atom_id res chain seq x y z
N MET A 1 -9.47 -26.75 19.74
CA MET A 1 -8.82 -25.49 20.16
C MET A 1 -7.84 -25.12 19.05
N SER A 2 -8.23 -24.19 18.17
CA SER A 2 -7.37 -23.77 17.06
C SER A 2 -6.20 -22.97 17.62
N SER A 3 -4.99 -23.47 17.43
CA SER A 3 -3.76 -22.74 17.68
C SER A 3 -3.81 -21.36 17.03
N PRO A 4 -3.33 -20.28 17.70
CA PRO A 4 -3.23 -18.98 17.07
C PRO A 4 -2.33 -19.16 15.84
N LYS A 5 -2.86 -18.81 14.66
CA LYS A 5 -2.09 -18.80 13.42
C LYS A 5 -0.94 -17.83 13.66
N HIS A 6 0.30 -18.32 13.63
CA HIS A 6 1.47 -17.45 13.62
C HIS A 6 1.48 -16.78 12.25
N VAL A 7 0.66 -15.74 12.08
CA VAL A 7 0.72 -14.87 10.92
C VAL A 7 2.11 -14.24 11.00
N SER A 8 2.91 -14.42 9.95
CA SER A 8 4.21 -13.75 9.87
C SER A 8 3.96 -12.27 10.06
N ALA A 9 4.70 -11.60 10.95
CA ALA A 9 4.52 -10.17 11.24
C ALA A 9 4.56 -9.28 9.99
N ASP A 10 5.07 -9.80 8.87
CA ASP A 10 5.10 -9.16 7.56
C ASP A 10 3.74 -9.15 6.83
N GLU A 11 2.92 -10.18 7.00
CA GLU A 11 1.59 -10.30 6.39
C GLU A 11 0.59 -9.30 6.99
N GLU A 12 0.79 -8.89 8.23
CA GLU A 12 -0.08 -7.94 8.95
C GLU A 12 0.32 -6.47 8.81
N ARG A 13 1.46 -6.14 8.16
CA ARG A 13 1.88 -4.74 8.03
C ARG A 13 0.91 -3.98 7.13
N PRO A 14 0.17 -2.98 7.65
CA PRO A 14 -0.82 -2.24 6.86
C PRO A 14 -0.16 -1.30 5.85
N LEU A 15 1.10 -0.93 6.08
CA LEU A 15 1.88 -0.01 5.27
C LEU A 15 3.20 -0.65 4.85
N LEU A 16 3.49 -0.54 3.56
CA LEU A 16 4.77 -0.91 2.96
C LEU A 16 5.56 0.35 2.61
N THR A 17 6.88 0.26 2.58
CA THR A 17 7.72 1.21 1.86
C THR A 17 7.57 1.01 0.36
N VAL A 18 7.97 2.00 -0.44
CA VAL A 18 7.99 1.86 -1.91
C VAL A 18 8.92 0.73 -2.35
N ALA A 19 9.99 0.46 -1.61
CA ALA A 19 10.91 -0.64 -1.89
C ALA A 19 10.27 -2.02 -1.61
N GLU A 20 9.54 -2.17 -0.52
CA GLU A 20 8.80 -3.41 -0.21
C GLU A 20 7.69 -3.65 -1.24
N ALA A 21 6.95 -2.60 -1.64
CA ALA A 21 5.97 -2.70 -2.72
C ALA A 21 6.63 -3.10 -4.06
N ALA A 22 7.83 -2.59 -4.36
CA ALA A 22 8.58 -2.97 -5.56
C ALA A 22 8.93 -4.47 -5.56
N GLN A 23 9.33 -5.02 -4.41
CA GLN A 23 9.61 -6.44 -4.26
C GLN A 23 8.35 -7.28 -4.47
N MET A 24 7.23 -6.86 -3.87
CA MET A 24 5.94 -7.54 -4.02
C MET A 24 5.44 -7.54 -5.48
N LEU A 25 5.60 -6.42 -6.18
CA LEU A 25 5.26 -6.28 -7.60
C LEU A 25 6.30 -6.90 -8.55
N ARG A 26 7.45 -7.34 -8.03
CA ARG A 26 8.59 -7.86 -8.80
C ARG A 26 9.12 -6.88 -9.85
N ILE A 27 9.21 -5.60 -9.50
CA ILE A 27 9.73 -4.53 -10.36
C ILE A 27 10.98 -3.87 -9.76
N GLY A 28 11.74 -3.17 -10.60
CA GLY A 28 12.88 -2.37 -10.15
C GLY A 28 12.45 -1.20 -9.26
N ARG A 29 13.26 -0.88 -8.24
CA ARG A 29 13.01 0.25 -7.31
C ARG A 29 12.79 1.57 -8.04
N SER A 30 13.57 1.83 -9.08
CA SER A 30 13.45 3.07 -9.86
C SER A 30 12.07 3.23 -10.50
N LEU A 31 11.52 2.14 -11.06
CA LEU A 31 10.17 2.12 -11.63
C LEU A 31 9.11 2.31 -10.54
N ALA A 32 9.25 1.63 -9.40
CA ALA A 32 8.32 1.79 -8.29
C ALA A 32 8.24 3.24 -7.77
N TYR A 33 9.40 3.91 -7.64
CA TYR A 33 9.42 5.32 -7.25
C TYR A 33 8.85 6.25 -8.33
N GLN A 34 8.99 5.92 -9.61
CA GLN A 34 8.34 6.65 -10.69
C GLN A 34 6.82 6.53 -10.58
N LEU A 35 6.29 5.31 -10.47
CA LEU A 35 4.87 5.04 -10.33
C LEU A 35 4.27 5.71 -9.07
N ALA A 36 5.03 5.75 -7.97
CA ALA A 36 4.61 6.48 -6.77
C ALA A 36 4.53 8.01 -6.99
N ARG A 37 5.44 8.58 -7.78
CA ARG A 37 5.36 10.00 -8.16
C ARG A 37 4.19 10.27 -9.10
N ASP A 38 3.95 9.38 -10.06
CA ASP A 38 2.83 9.50 -10.99
C ASP A 38 1.49 9.45 -10.27
N TYR A 39 1.36 8.60 -9.25
CA TYR A 39 0.18 8.58 -8.38
C TYR A 39 -0.10 9.92 -7.73
N LEU A 40 0.91 10.54 -7.13
CA LEU A 40 0.75 11.86 -6.52
C LEU A 40 0.45 12.95 -7.56
N ARG A 41 1.15 12.91 -8.69
CA ARG A 41 1.02 13.89 -9.79
C ARG A 41 -0.36 13.85 -10.43
N THR A 42 -0.93 12.66 -10.59
CA THR A 42 -2.25 12.46 -11.21
C THR A 42 -3.41 12.55 -10.21
N GLY A 43 -3.11 12.80 -8.93
CA GLY A 43 -4.13 12.82 -7.88
C GLY A 43 -4.72 11.45 -7.56
N GLY A 44 -4.03 10.37 -7.95
CA GLY A 44 -4.36 8.99 -7.62
C GLY A 44 -5.05 8.21 -8.75
N SER A 45 -4.99 8.68 -10.00
CA SER A 45 -5.61 7.96 -11.12
C SER A 45 -4.69 6.95 -11.82
N ASP A 46 -3.38 7.04 -11.60
CA ASP A 46 -2.38 6.17 -12.23
C ASP A 46 -1.22 5.87 -11.26
N GLY A 47 -0.46 4.80 -11.50
CA GLY A 47 0.71 4.43 -10.70
C GLY A 47 0.42 3.60 -9.45
N ILE A 48 1.35 3.63 -8.49
CA ILE A 48 1.26 2.85 -7.24
C ILE A 48 0.61 3.72 -6.15
N PRO A 49 -0.44 3.23 -5.47
CA PRO A 49 -1.11 3.98 -4.42
C PRO A 49 -0.17 4.27 -3.25
N VAL A 50 0.05 5.57 -2.98
CA VAL A 50 0.95 6.02 -1.91
C VAL A 50 0.35 7.13 -1.05
N LEU A 51 0.62 7.03 0.25
CA LEU A 51 0.47 8.09 1.24
C LEU A 51 1.79 8.84 1.37
N ARG A 52 1.71 10.18 1.39
CA ARG A 52 2.84 11.04 1.73
C ARG A 52 2.77 11.40 3.21
N LEU A 53 3.75 10.93 3.98
CA LEU A 53 3.91 11.24 5.40
C LEU A 53 5.07 12.24 5.56
N GLY A 54 4.75 13.53 5.65
CA GLY A 54 5.76 14.59 5.73
C GLY A 54 6.50 14.82 4.40
N ARG A 55 7.76 15.28 4.49
CA ARG A 55 8.52 15.75 3.31
C ARG A 55 9.02 14.62 2.40
N SER A 56 9.56 13.55 2.99
CA SER A 56 10.30 12.52 2.24
C SER A 56 9.83 11.09 2.46
N SER A 57 8.83 10.86 3.32
CA SER A 57 8.36 9.50 3.60
C SER A 57 7.14 9.17 2.76
N LEU A 58 7.28 8.16 1.90
CA LEU A 58 6.16 7.55 1.16
C LEU A 58 5.84 6.18 1.77
N ARG A 59 4.55 5.88 1.92
CA ARG A 59 4.06 4.57 2.33
C ARG A 59 2.98 4.10 1.39
N VAL A 60 3.02 2.83 1.04
CA VAL A 60 2.04 2.15 0.19
C VAL A 60 1.09 1.39 1.11
N PRO A 61 -0.20 1.75 1.18
CA PRO A 61 -1.17 0.95 1.90
C PRO A 61 -1.27 -0.44 1.28
N ARG A 62 -1.04 -1.48 2.08
CA ARG A 62 -1.03 -2.87 1.61
C ARG A 62 -2.36 -3.22 0.94
N TRP A 63 -3.49 -2.84 1.54
CA TRP A 63 -4.83 -3.11 0.98
C TRP A 63 -5.03 -2.48 -0.40
N ALA A 64 -4.54 -1.26 -0.62
CA ALA A 64 -4.69 -0.55 -1.89
C ALA A 64 -3.78 -1.16 -2.98
N LEU A 65 -2.58 -1.59 -2.59
CA LEU A 65 -1.71 -2.36 -3.46
C LEU A 65 -2.33 -3.71 -3.81
N MET A 66 -2.97 -4.39 -2.84
CA MET A 66 -3.69 -5.64 -3.07
C MET A 66 -4.81 -5.45 -4.09
N GLU A 67 -5.65 -4.42 -3.94
CA GLU A 67 -6.71 -4.10 -4.89
C GLU A 67 -6.15 -3.87 -6.31
N LEU A 68 -5.03 -3.13 -6.43
CA LEU A 68 -4.36 -2.92 -7.71
C LEU A 68 -3.89 -4.24 -8.35
N VAL A 69 -3.27 -5.15 -7.58
CA VAL A 69 -2.74 -6.40 -8.15
C VAL A 69 -3.82 -7.44 -8.44
N THR A 70 -4.96 -7.39 -7.74
CA THR A 70 -6.06 -8.34 -7.94
C THR A 70 -7.06 -7.87 -8.99
N THR A 71 -7.30 -6.55 -9.12
CA THR A 71 -8.33 -6.03 -10.03
C THR A 71 -7.79 -5.12 -11.13
N GLY A 72 -6.51 -4.74 -11.07
CA GLY A 72 -5.91 -3.78 -12.00
C GLY A 72 -6.34 -2.33 -11.76
N ARG A 73 -7.18 -2.07 -10.75
CA ARG A 73 -7.69 -0.73 -10.46
C ARG A 73 -6.76 0.03 -9.52
N VAL A 74 -6.37 1.23 -9.93
CA VAL A 74 -5.64 2.16 -9.05
C VAL A 74 -6.62 2.77 -8.06
N VAL A 75 -6.43 2.49 -6.78
CA VAL A 75 -7.26 3.04 -5.70
C VAL A 75 -6.92 4.50 -5.46
N ARG A 76 -7.93 5.38 -5.50
CA ARG A 76 -7.81 6.77 -5.03
C ARG A 76 -7.97 6.85 -3.52
N LEU A 77 -6.86 7.02 -2.81
CA LEU A 77 -6.83 7.02 -1.35
C LEU A 77 -7.60 8.19 -0.71
N ARG A 78 -7.83 9.28 -1.46
CA ARG A 78 -8.64 10.42 -0.99
C ARG A 78 -10.14 10.12 -0.96
N ASP A 79 -10.60 9.19 -1.79
CA ASP A 79 -12.01 8.83 -2.00
C ASP A 79 -12.33 7.43 -1.45
N ALA A 80 -11.31 6.72 -0.97
CA ALA A 80 -11.45 5.35 -0.53
C ALA A 80 -11.77 5.29 0.97
N GLU A 81 -12.91 4.69 1.31
CA GLU A 81 -13.18 4.24 2.67
C GLU A 81 -12.16 3.16 3.03
N ALA A 82 -11.38 3.41 4.08
CA ALA A 82 -10.42 2.42 4.56
C ALA A 82 -11.18 1.18 5.04
N PRO A 83 -10.74 -0.05 4.72
CA PRO A 83 -11.30 -1.25 5.33
C PRO A 83 -11.10 -1.16 6.84
N VAL A 84 -12.19 -0.97 7.58
CA VAL A 84 -12.16 -0.85 9.05
C VAL A 84 -12.07 -2.22 9.75
N GLU A 85 -12.25 -3.31 9.00
CA GLU A 85 -12.17 -4.67 9.54
C GLU A 85 -10.73 -5.00 9.96
N GLY A 86 -10.52 -5.15 11.27
CA GLY A 86 -9.22 -5.50 11.86
C GLY A 86 -8.33 -4.32 12.26
N ALA A 87 -8.76 -3.07 12.02
CA ALA A 87 -8.02 -1.89 12.49
C ALA A 87 -8.22 -1.69 14.01
N SER A 88 -7.39 -2.34 14.82
CA SER A 88 -7.31 -2.03 16.25
C SER A 88 -6.57 -0.72 16.46
N PHE A 89 -7.31 0.35 16.72
CA PHE A 89 -6.74 1.61 17.16
C PHE A 89 -6.43 1.50 18.66
N ALA A 90 -5.16 1.27 19.01
CA ALA A 90 -4.72 1.45 20.39
C ALA A 90 -4.92 2.94 20.77
N ARG A 91 -5.70 3.17 21.83
CA ARG A 91 -6.02 4.49 22.38
C ARG A 91 -4.87 5.02 23.22
#